data_AF-A0A0D7ARK8-F1
#
_entry.id   AF-A0A0D7ARK8-F1
#
_cell.length_a   1.000
_cell.length_b   1.000
_cell.length_c   1.000
_cell.angle_alpha   90.00
_cell.angle_beta   90.00
_cell.angle_gamma   90.00
#
_symmetry.space_group_name_H-M   'P 1'
#
loop_
_entity.id
_entity.type
_entity.pdbx_description
1 polymer ?
#
loop_
_entity_poly.entity_id
_entity_poly.type
_entity_poly.pdbx_seq_one_letter_code
_entity_poly.pdbx_strand_id
1 'polypeptide(L)'
;MPFTKKTGRPRKYTTAKEAKEAARSRRAAWELRNQEERRERRLARQNSSHTWHAQVISWPGIDCSVRELLDDDCFQYPVPDDPLLATLYRSLKNIQIHISVSFGGAPEDWLKNSGQILLHSRGAALERHLGVMLYLQRSLRPYVRAMSINYDTHAVYLNKDNVWGPLAAELHRDVLLWADDLDYMMRKYYPND
;
A
#
# COMPACT_ATOMS: atom_id res chain seq x y z
N MET A 1 -42.77 53.37 31.38
CA MET A 1 -41.89 53.04 30.24
C MET A 1 -41.23 51.69 30.51
N PRO A 2 -41.45 50.65 29.69
CA PRO A 2 -40.83 49.35 29.89
C PRO A 2 -39.46 49.25 29.20
N PHE A 3 -38.53 48.64 29.92
CA PHE A 3 -37.10 48.43 29.67
C PHE A 3 -36.67 48.24 28.20
N THR A 4 -35.86 49.17 27.70
CA THR A 4 -35.10 49.04 26.45
C THR A 4 -33.98 48.02 26.63
N LYS A 5 -34.05 46.91 25.89
CA LYS A 5 -32.97 45.90 25.82
C LYS A 5 -31.69 46.58 25.30
N LYS A 6 -30.57 46.32 25.98
CA LYS A 6 -29.20 46.76 25.61
C LYS A 6 -28.95 46.61 24.10
N THR A 7 -28.52 47.70 23.47
CA THR A 7 -27.99 47.80 22.09
C THR A 7 -26.70 47.00 21.95
N GLY A 8 -26.84 45.68 21.82
CA GLY A 8 -25.74 44.77 21.48
C GLY A 8 -25.64 44.59 19.97
N ARG A 9 -24.40 44.46 19.47
CA ARG A 9 -24.00 44.23 18.07
C ARG A 9 -25.05 43.51 17.19
N PRO A 10 -25.28 43.96 15.94
CA PRO A 10 -26.14 43.25 15.01
C PRO A 10 -25.71 41.79 14.88
N ARG A 11 -26.69 40.88 14.92
CA ARG A 11 -26.46 39.44 14.77
C ARG A 11 -25.90 39.19 13.37
N LYS A 12 -24.70 38.59 13.31
CA LYS A 12 -23.99 38.26 12.05
C LYS A 12 -24.77 37.28 11.14
N TYR A 13 -25.68 36.50 11.71
CA TYR A 13 -26.53 35.54 10.99
C TYR A 13 -27.98 35.77 11.38
N THR A 14 -28.87 35.70 10.39
CA THR A 14 -30.29 36.02 10.58
C THR A 14 -31.03 34.87 11.28
N THR A 15 -30.59 33.63 11.04
CA THR A 15 -31.17 32.42 11.65
C THR A 15 -30.12 31.52 12.31
N ALA A 16 -30.57 30.69 13.27
CA ALA A 16 -29.72 29.69 13.92
C ALA A 16 -29.23 28.60 12.94
N LYS A 17 -30.00 28.33 11.87
CA LYS A 17 -29.64 27.37 10.82
C LYS A 17 -28.46 27.90 9.98
N GLU A 18 -28.51 29.16 9.55
CA GLU A 18 -27.40 29.83 8.85
C GLU A 18 -26.13 29.86 9.69
N ALA A 19 -26.25 30.14 10.99
CA ALA A 19 -25.10 30.15 11.89
C ALA A 19 -24.42 28.76 12.00
N LYS A 20 -25.21 27.67 12.02
CA LYS A 20 -24.70 26.29 12.05
C LYS A 20 -24.05 25.88 10.73
N GLU A 21 -24.65 26.26 9.61
CA GLU A 21 -24.12 25.96 8.27
C GLU A 21 -22.83 26.71 8.00
N ALA A 22 -22.76 28.00 8.34
CA ALA A 22 -21.54 28.79 8.28
C ALA A 22 -20.44 28.32 9.24
N ALA A 23 -20.80 27.64 10.34
CA ALA A 23 -19.82 27.01 11.23
C ALA A 23 -19.30 25.69 10.65
N ARG A 24 -20.16 24.89 10.01
CA ARG A 24 -19.76 23.66 9.30
C ARG A 24 -18.82 23.95 8.13
N SER A 25 -19.14 24.93 7.29
CA SER A 25 -18.29 25.29 6.14
C SER A 25 -16.91 25.80 6.59
N ARG A 26 -16.85 26.61 7.66
CA ARG A 26 -15.58 27.07 8.25
C ARG A 26 -14.75 25.94 8.83
N ARG A 27 -15.38 24.95 9.47
CA ARG A 27 -14.67 23.75 9.97
C ARG A 27 -14.10 22.93 8.82
N ALA A 28 -14.91 22.66 7.79
CA ALA A 28 -14.46 21.91 6.61
C ALA A 28 -13.30 22.61 5.89
N ALA A 29 -13.38 23.94 5.69
CA ALA A 29 -12.30 24.72 5.09
C ALA A 29 -11.01 24.72 5.96
N TRP A 30 -11.15 24.78 7.28
CA TRP A 30 -10.03 24.71 8.20
C TRP A 30 -9.38 23.32 8.23
N GLU A 31 -10.18 22.25 8.17
CA GLU A 31 -9.70 20.87 8.09
C GLU A 31 -8.93 20.62 6.79
N LEU A 32 -9.46 21.08 5.65
CA LEU A 32 -8.82 20.95 4.34
C LEU A 32 -7.48 21.69 4.30
N ARG A 33 -7.47 22.95 4.77
CA ARG A 33 -6.24 23.75 4.86
C ARG A 33 -5.20 23.12 5.79
N ASN A 34 -5.63 22.54 6.91
CA ASN A 34 -4.72 21.84 7.83
C ASN A 34 -4.20 20.52 7.26
N GLN A 35 -4.99 19.81 6.45
CA GLN A 35 -4.53 18.61 5.76
C GLN A 35 -3.48 18.98 4.71
N GLU A 36 -3.71 20.04 3.94
CA GLU A 36 -2.73 20.59 2.99
C GLU A 36 -1.46 21.07 3.70
N GLU A 37 -1.58 21.85 4.77
CA GLU A 37 -0.41 22.34 5.52
C GLU A 37 0.37 21.19 6.20
N ARG A 38 -0.32 20.13 6.66
CA ARG A 38 0.33 18.91 7.13
C ARG A 38 1.02 18.16 6.00
N ARG A 39 0.42 18.09 4.81
CA ARG A 39 1.01 17.47 3.61
C ARG A 39 2.25 18.23 3.15
N GLU A 40 2.18 19.55 3.08
CA GLU A 40 3.30 20.42 2.74
C GLU A 40 4.42 20.35 3.76
N ARG A 41 4.12 20.34 5.08
CA ARG A 41 5.14 20.14 6.12
C ARG A 41 5.76 18.74 6.05
N ARG A 42 5.00 17.71 5.67
CA ARG A 42 5.54 16.36 5.43
C ARG A 42 6.46 16.35 4.21
N LEU A 43 6.05 16.92 3.08
CA LEU A 43 6.85 17.03 1.86
C LEU A 43 8.10 17.90 2.07
N ALA A 44 7.98 19.01 2.80
CA ALA A 44 9.10 19.89 3.14
C ALA A 44 10.10 19.20 4.09
N ARG A 45 9.64 18.41 5.07
CA ARG A 45 10.52 17.57 5.90
C ARG A 45 11.17 16.45 5.11
N GLN A 46 10.45 15.86 4.16
CA GLN A 46 10.98 14.85 3.23
C GLN A 46 12.09 15.44 2.34
N ASN A 47 11.97 16.71 1.94
CA ASN A 47 12.94 17.39 1.07
C ASN A 47 14.09 18.09 1.83
N SER A 48 14.01 18.28 3.14
CA SER A 48 14.97 19.12 3.89
C SER A 48 15.91 18.40 4.87
N SER A 49 15.68 17.12 5.24
CA SER A 49 16.47 16.53 6.34
C SER A 49 17.38 15.35 6.05
N HIS A 50 17.39 14.68 4.90
CA HIS A 50 18.29 13.53 4.71
C HIS A 50 18.94 13.49 3.32
N THR A 51 20.26 13.66 3.34
CA THR A 51 21.23 13.03 2.42
C THR A 51 20.64 11.83 1.68
N TRP A 52 20.41 11.98 0.37
CA TRP A 52 20.04 10.86 -0.50
C TRP A 52 21.00 9.66 -0.37
N HIS A 53 22.23 9.90 0.06
CA HIS A 53 23.25 8.87 0.35
C HIS A 53 23.00 8.04 1.63
N ALA A 54 22.00 8.35 2.46
CA ALA A 54 21.75 7.68 3.74
C ALA A 54 20.40 6.95 3.85
N GLN A 55 19.57 6.94 2.80
CA GLN A 55 18.35 6.14 2.83
C GLN A 55 18.70 4.66 2.72
N VAL A 56 18.50 3.94 3.82
CA VAL A 56 18.72 2.49 3.87
C VAL A 56 17.48 1.79 3.34
N ILE A 57 17.65 0.94 2.32
CA ILE A 57 16.61 -0.01 1.91
C ILE A 57 16.26 -0.87 3.14
N SER A 58 15.01 -0.79 3.58
CA SER A 58 14.48 -1.59 4.67
C SER A 58 13.24 -2.34 4.19
N TRP A 59 13.08 -3.56 4.70
CA TRP A 59 11.93 -4.39 4.43
C TRP A 59 11.54 -5.12 5.72
N PRO A 60 10.32 -4.89 6.25
CA PRO A 60 9.86 -5.53 7.48
C PRO A 60 9.65 -7.04 7.32
N GLY A 61 9.44 -7.53 6.10
CA GLY A 61 9.09 -8.92 5.86
C GLY A 61 7.58 -9.16 5.93
N ILE A 62 7.18 -10.41 5.72
CA ILE A 62 5.82 -10.89 5.94
C ILE A 62 5.83 -11.63 7.28
N ASP A 63 4.96 -11.20 8.19
CA ASP A 63 4.94 -11.67 9.59
C ASP A 63 4.25 -13.04 9.79
N CYS A 64 3.74 -13.64 8.71
CA CYS A 64 3.04 -14.92 8.74
C CYS A 64 3.56 -15.88 7.67
N SER A 65 3.46 -17.17 7.93
CA SER A 65 3.84 -18.24 7.02
C SER A 65 2.82 -18.43 5.89
N VAL A 66 3.23 -19.11 4.81
CA VAL A 66 2.33 -19.47 3.70
C VAL A 66 1.11 -20.26 4.17
N ARG A 67 1.26 -21.10 5.21
CA ARG A 67 0.14 -21.87 5.76
C ARG A 67 -0.86 -20.95 6.46
N GLU A 68 -0.38 -20.01 7.26
CA GLU A 68 -1.22 -19.05 7.97
C GLU A 68 -2.02 -18.19 6.99
N LEU A 69 -1.45 -17.84 5.83
CA LEU A 69 -2.17 -17.09 4.76
C LEU A 69 -3.41 -17.81 4.20
N LEU A 70 -3.41 -19.15 4.21
CA LEU A 70 -4.54 -19.94 3.72
C LEU A 70 -5.73 -19.88 4.68
N ASP A 71 -5.43 -19.80 5.98
CA ASP A 71 -6.41 -19.78 7.05
C ASP A 71 -6.73 -18.34 7.52
N ASP A 72 -6.08 -17.34 6.95
CA ASP A 72 -6.18 -15.94 7.35
C ASP A 72 -7.53 -15.31 6.94
N ASP A 73 -8.28 -14.87 7.94
CA ASP A 73 -9.56 -14.18 7.83
C ASP A 73 -9.50 -12.70 8.24
N CYS A 74 -8.30 -12.14 8.43
CA CYS A 74 -8.10 -10.75 8.85
C CYS A 74 -8.64 -9.73 7.85
N PHE A 75 -8.76 -10.10 6.56
CA PHE A 75 -9.19 -9.21 5.49
C PHE A 75 -10.60 -9.52 5.01
N GLN A 76 -11.38 -8.47 4.77
CA GLN A 76 -12.73 -8.58 4.23
C GLN A 76 -12.78 -8.03 2.80
N TYR A 77 -13.17 -8.89 1.86
CA TYR A 77 -13.37 -8.56 0.45
C TYR A 77 -14.38 -9.53 -0.17
N PRO A 78 -15.04 -9.14 -1.27
CA PRO A 78 -16.01 -10.02 -1.93
C PRO A 78 -15.33 -11.27 -2.50
N VAL A 79 -16.05 -12.39 -2.50
CA VAL A 79 -15.58 -13.71 -2.97
C VAL A 79 -16.66 -14.40 -3.81
N PRO A 80 -16.30 -15.38 -4.64
CA PRO A 80 -17.27 -16.26 -5.33
C PRO A 80 -18.27 -16.92 -4.37
N ASP A 81 -19.48 -17.21 -4.85
CA ASP A 81 -20.50 -17.95 -4.08
C ASP A 81 -20.12 -19.43 -3.89
N ASP A 82 -19.39 -19.99 -4.86
CA ASP A 82 -18.87 -21.35 -4.76
C ASP A 82 -17.81 -21.42 -3.64
N PRO A 83 -18.00 -22.28 -2.61
CA PRO A 83 -17.11 -22.31 -1.45
C PRO A 83 -15.67 -22.68 -1.78
N LEU A 84 -15.44 -23.56 -2.74
CA LEU A 84 -14.10 -24.00 -3.12
C LEU A 84 -13.36 -22.87 -3.85
N LEU A 85 -14.02 -22.22 -4.80
CA LEU A 85 -13.48 -21.05 -5.48
C LEU A 85 -13.27 -19.87 -4.52
N ALA A 86 -14.16 -19.69 -3.53
CA ALA A 86 -14.00 -18.69 -2.49
C ALA A 86 -12.71 -18.89 -1.70
N THR A 87 -12.42 -20.12 -1.26
CA THR A 87 -11.18 -20.43 -0.54
C THR A 87 -9.94 -20.17 -1.38
N LEU A 88 -9.93 -20.61 -2.64
CA LEU A 88 -8.80 -20.40 -3.55
C LEU A 88 -8.58 -18.91 -3.83
N TYR A 89 -9.65 -18.16 -4.10
CA TYR A 89 -9.58 -16.73 -4.35
C TYR A 89 -9.11 -15.95 -3.11
N ARG A 90 -9.60 -16.31 -1.92
CA ARG A 90 -9.11 -15.73 -0.66
C ARG A 90 -7.62 -15.94 -0.48
N SER A 91 -7.14 -17.16 -0.74
CA SER A 91 -5.72 -17.45 -0.65
C SER A 91 -4.88 -16.55 -1.58
N LEU A 92 -5.28 -16.42 -2.85
CA LEU A 92 -4.62 -15.52 -3.81
C LEU A 92 -4.60 -14.07 -3.31
N LYS A 93 -5.75 -13.60 -2.83
CA LYS A 93 -5.91 -12.22 -2.39
C LYS A 93 -5.12 -11.93 -1.12
N ASN A 94 -5.10 -12.86 -0.15
CA ASN A 94 -4.30 -12.75 1.06
C ASN A 94 -2.80 -12.68 0.73
N ILE A 95 -2.29 -13.55 -0.15
CA ILE A 95 -0.88 -13.50 -0.57
C ILE A 95 -0.55 -12.12 -1.16
N GLN A 96 -1.39 -11.63 -2.08
CA GLN A 96 -1.20 -10.33 -2.71
C GLN A 96 -1.20 -9.18 -1.68
N ILE A 97 -2.16 -9.18 -0.74
CA ILE A 97 -2.27 -8.15 0.30
C ILE A 97 -1.06 -8.18 1.24
N HIS A 98 -0.65 -9.35 1.73
CA HIS A 98 0.48 -9.46 2.66
C HIS A 98 1.79 -9.01 2.03
N ILE A 99 2.04 -9.37 0.77
CA ILE A 99 3.19 -8.84 0.02
C ILE A 99 3.09 -7.33 -0.08
N SER A 100 1.95 -6.79 -0.53
CA SER A 100 1.71 -5.35 -0.68
C SER A 100 1.92 -4.56 0.63
N VAL A 101 1.38 -5.06 1.74
CA VAL A 101 1.53 -4.46 3.07
C VAL A 101 2.98 -4.52 3.55
N SER A 102 3.71 -5.60 3.28
CA SER A 102 5.14 -5.70 3.63
C SER A 102 6.00 -4.63 2.94
N PHE A 103 5.56 -4.14 1.78
CA PHE A 103 6.20 -3.03 1.07
C PHE A 103 5.72 -1.63 1.52
N GLY A 104 4.78 -1.56 2.47
CA GLY A 104 4.19 -0.31 2.93
C GLY A 104 3.02 0.20 2.05
N GLY A 105 2.41 -0.68 1.27
CA GLY A 105 1.18 -0.42 0.50
C GLY A 105 1.35 -0.64 -1.01
N ALA A 106 2.25 0.10 -1.66
CA ALA A 106 2.47 0.00 -3.10
C ALA A 106 3.87 -0.58 -3.40
N PRO A 107 3.97 -1.89 -3.73
CA PRO A 107 5.25 -2.53 -4.08
C PRO A 107 5.99 -1.81 -5.19
N GLU A 108 5.30 -1.28 -6.19
CA GLU A 108 5.88 -0.55 -7.32
C GLU A 108 6.65 0.70 -6.85
N ASP A 109 6.08 1.45 -5.90
CA ASP A 109 6.73 2.62 -5.32
C ASP A 109 7.97 2.21 -4.52
N TRP A 110 7.87 1.14 -3.73
CA TRP A 110 9.00 0.63 -2.96
C TRP A 110 10.14 0.16 -3.88
N LEU A 111 9.83 -0.62 -4.92
CA LEU A 111 10.80 -1.14 -5.90
C LEU A 111 11.46 0.02 -6.66
N LYS A 112 10.67 1.01 -7.11
CA LYS A 112 11.17 2.21 -7.78
C LYS A 112 12.11 3.02 -6.88
N ASN A 113 11.72 3.27 -5.63
CA ASN A 113 12.53 4.02 -4.67
C ASN A 113 13.83 3.28 -4.33
N SER A 114 13.74 1.96 -4.12
CA SER A 114 14.90 1.09 -3.89
C SER A 114 15.85 1.09 -5.08
N GLY A 115 15.33 1.05 -6.30
CA GLY A 115 16.13 1.20 -7.52
C GLY A 115 16.89 2.53 -7.57
N GLN A 116 16.26 3.65 -7.15
CA GLN A 116 16.93 4.94 -7.05
C GLN A 116 18.03 4.95 -5.98
N ILE A 117 17.79 4.35 -4.82
CA ILE A 117 18.80 4.23 -3.76
C ILE A 117 20.01 3.44 -4.28
N LEU A 118 19.78 2.30 -4.95
CA LEU A 118 20.84 1.45 -5.50
C LEU A 118 21.71 2.18 -6.53
N LEU A 119 21.11 2.99 -7.42
CA LEU A 119 21.84 3.78 -8.43
C LEU A 119 22.88 4.72 -7.81
N HIS A 120 22.62 5.24 -6.62
CA HIS A 120 23.48 6.22 -5.93
C HIS A 120 24.36 5.59 -4.84
N SER A 121 24.15 4.31 -4.51
CA SER A 121 24.87 3.61 -3.46
C SER A 121 26.26 3.15 -3.91
N ARG A 122 27.26 3.23 -3.03
CA ARG A 122 28.66 2.85 -3.32
C ARG A 122 29.31 2.15 -2.12
N GLY A 123 30.34 1.35 -2.38
CA GLY A 123 31.13 0.66 -1.35
C GLY A 123 30.28 -0.17 -0.37
N ALA A 124 30.61 -0.11 0.92
CA ALA A 124 29.92 -0.87 1.97
C ALA A 124 28.41 -0.60 2.08
N ALA A 125 27.94 0.59 1.68
CA ALA A 125 26.51 0.89 1.66
C ALA A 125 25.79 0.09 0.57
N LEU A 126 26.37 0.03 -0.63
CA LEU A 126 25.85 -0.78 -1.72
C LEU A 126 25.79 -2.26 -1.32
N GLU A 127 26.85 -2.82 -0.76
CA GLU A 127 26.88 -4.21 -0.27
C GLU A 127 25.76 -4.49 0.73
N ARG A 128 25.51 -3.58 1.68
CA ARG A 128 24.40 -3.71 2.63
C ARG A 128 23.04 -3.72 1.94
N HIS A 129 22.80 -2.79 1.02
CA HIS A 129 21.54 -2.72 0.28
C HIS A 129 21.31 -3.98 -0.56
N LEU A 130 22.35 -4.47 -1.24
CA LEU A 130 22.27 -5.70 -1.99
C LEU A 130 22.00 -6.91 -1.09
N GLY A 131 22.57 -6.96 0.11
CA GLY A 131 22.26 -7.99 1.11
C GLY A 131 20.78 -8.01 1.51
N VAL A 132 20.18 -6.82 1.70
CA VAL A 132 18.72 -6.71 1.98
C VAL A 132 17.90 -7.20 0.78
N MET A 133 18.27 -6.81 -0.44
CA MET A 133 17.55 -7.23 -1.65
C MET A 133 17.61 -8.74 -1.87
N LEU A 134 18.77 -9.36 -1.63
CA LEU A 134 18.94 -10.81 -1.71
C LEU A 134 18.11 -11.54 -0.64
N TYR A 135 18.09 -11.01 0.59
CA TYR A 135 17.24 -11.55 1.66
C TYR A 135 15.76 -11.48 1.29
N LEU A 136 15.31 -10.35 0.74
CA LEU A 136 13.94 -10.14 0.31
C LEU A 136 13.55 -11.11 -0.81
N GLN A 137 14.38 -11.28 -1.83
CA GLN A 137 14.15 -12.23 -2.93
C GLN A 137 13.99 -13.67 -2.42
N ARG A 138 14.87 -14.10 -1.51
CA ARG A 138 14.80 -15.43 -0.89
C ARG A 138 13.53 -15.60 -0.06
N SER A 139 13.14 -14.56 0.66
CA SER A 139 11.98 -14.57 1.55
C SER A 139 10.66 -14.52 0.78
N LEU A 140 10.59 -13.83 -0.35
CA LEU A 140 9.38 -13.77 -1.19
C LEU A 140 9.13 -15.04 -2.02
N ARG A 141 10.18 -15.77 -2.39
CA ARG A 141 10.09 -16.99 -3.22
C ARG A 141 9.00 -18.00 -2.81
N PRO A 142 8.83 -18.38 -1.52
CA PRO A 142 7.76 -19.29 -1.12
C PRO A 142 6.35 -18.72 -1.40
N TYR A 143 6.13 -17.42 -1.21
CA TYR A 143 4.85 -16.77 -1.46
C TYR A 143 4.54 -16.66 -2.95
N VAL A 144 5.53 -16.30 -3.77
CA VAL A 144 5.39 -16.27 -5.23
C VAL A 144 5.06 -17.66 -5.78
N ARG A 145 5.72 -18.70 -5.26
CA ARG A 145 5.41 -20.08 -5.64
C ARG A 145 4.00 -20.50 -5.22
N ALA A 146 3.58 -20.16 -4.00
CA ALA A 146 2.23 -20.44 -3.52
C ALA A 146 1.17 -19.72 -4.39
N MET A 147 1.44 -18.46 -4.76
CA MET A 147 0.58 -17.67 -5.65
C MET A 147 0.36 -18.38 -6.99
N SER A 148 1.43 -18.85 -7.64
CA SER A 148 1.31 -19.59 -8.90
C SER A 148 0.55 -20.90 -8.77
N ILE A 149 0.85 -21.72 -7.76
CA ILE A 149 0.14 -23.00 -7.54
C ILE A 149 -1.36 -22.78 -7.28
N ASN A 150 -1.69 -21.79 -6.44
CA ASN A 150 -3.07 -21.47 -6.14
C ASN A 150 -3.80 -20.91 -7.35
N TYR A 151 -3.12 -20.12 -8.19
CA TYR A 151 -3.71 -19.57 -9.41
C TYR A 151 -3.97 -20.68 -10.42
N ASP A 152 -3.01 -21.57 -10.65
CA ASP A 152 -3.18 -22.73 -11.54
C ASP A 152 -4.35 -23.61 -11.07
N THR A 153 -4.45 -23.83 -9.76
CA THR A 153 -5.58 -24.56 -9.16
C THR A 153 -6.90 -23.82 -9.40
N HIS A 154 -6.95 -22.51 -9.10
CA HIS A 154 -8.11 -21.67 -9.36
C HIS A 154 -8.51 -21.64 -10.85
N ALA A 155 -7.54 -21.66 -11.76
CA ALA A 155 -7.73 -21.71 -13.21
C ALA A 155 -8.38 -23.01 -13.70
N VAL A 156 -8.10 -24.14 -13.05
CA VAL A 156 -8.78 -25.42 -13.35
C VAL A 156 -10.27 -25.36 -13.02
N TYR A 157 -10.64 -24.69 -11.93
CA TYR A 157 -12.04 -24.57 -11.48
C TYR A 157 -12.79 -23.38 -12.08
N LEU A 158 -12.15 -22.60 -12.96
CA LEU A 158 -12.73 -21.39 -13.52
C LEU A 158 -13.74 -21.70 -14.63
N ASN A 159 -14.93 -21.11 -14.50
CA ASN A 159 -15.87 -21.01 -15.60
C ASN A 159 -15.56 -19.74 -16.43
N LYS A 160 -15.42 -19.87 -17.75
CA LYS A 160 -14.94 -18.81 -18.65
C LYS A 160 -15.86 -17.58 -18.70
N ASP A 161 -17.11 -17.71 -18.25
CA ASP A 161 -18.11 -16.64 -18.26
C ASP A 161 -18.14 -15.81 -16.95
N ASN A 162 -17.19 -16.01 -16.02
CA ASN A 162 -17.24 -15.43 -14.68
C ASN A 162 -16.22 -14.30 -14.44
N VAL A 163 -16.65 -13.21 -13.78
CA VAL A 163 -15.85 -12.02 -13.42
C VAL A 163 -14.63 -12.36 -12.54
N TRP A 164 -14.70 -13.45 -11.77
CA TRP A 164 -13.61 -13.87 -10.88
C TRP A 164 -12.35 -14.33 -11.61
N GLY A 165 -12.48 -14.78 -12.87
CA GLY A 165 -11.33 -15.22 -13.66
C GLY A 165 -10.33 -14.11 -13.94
N PRO A 166 -10.78 -13.01 -14.58
CA PRO A 166 -9.97 -11.82 -14.77
C PRO A 166 -9.34 -11.29 -13.47
N LEU A 167 -10.10 -11.25 -12.38
CA LEU A 167 -9.60 -10.75 -11.09
C LEU A 167 -8.48 -11.64 -10.52
N ALA A 168 -8.67 -12.96 -10.54
CA ALA A 168 -7.63 -13.89 -10.09
C ALA A 168 -6.35 -13.78 -10.93
N ALA A 169 -6.51 -13.60 -12.26
CA ALA A 169 -5.39 -13.43 -13.17
C ALA A 169 -4.63 -12.11 -12.96
N GLU A 170 -5.33 -11.04 -12.59
CA GLU A 170 -4.71 -9.76 -12.21
C GLU A 170 -3.85 -9.91 -10.96
N LEU A 171 -4.40 -10.51 -9.89
CA LEU A 171 -3.65 -10.73 -8.64
C LEU A 171 -2.37 -11.54 -8.89
N HIS A 172 -2.48 -12.62 -9.66
CA HIS A 172 -1.34 -13.48 -10.01
C HIS A 172 -0.29 -12.69 -10.79
N ARG A 173 -0.72 -11.91 -11.80
CA ARG A 173 0.16 -11.08 -12.61
C ARG A 173 0.92 -10.04 -11.79
N ASP A 174 0.24 -9.35 -10.87
CA ASP A 174 0.86 -8.32 -10.04
C ASP A 174 2.03 -8.90 -9.23
N VAL A 175 1.81 -10.03 -8.56
CA VAL A 175 2.86 -10.68 -7.76
C VAL A 175 4.03 -11.16 -8.62
N LEU A 176 3.76 -11.69 -9.82
CA LEU A 176 4.82 -12.06 -10.75
C LEU A 176 5.61 -10.85 -11.25
N LEU A 177 4.94 -9.75 -11.59
CA LEU A 177 5.60 -8.52 -12.01
C LEU A 177 6.52 -7.97 -10.92
N TRP A 178 6.07 -7.95 -9.66
CA TRP A 178 6.90 -7.51 -8.54
C TRP A 178 8.14 -8.41 -8.35
N ALA A 179 7.98 -9.73 -8.54
CA ALA A 179 9.09 -10.67 -8.47
C ALA A 179 10.08 -10.48 -9.63
N ASP A 180 9.58 -10.27 -10.84
CA ASP A 180 10.39 -10.01 -12.03
C ASP A 180 11.17 -8.69 -11.92
N ASP A 181 10.54 -7.64 -11.41
CA ASP A 181 11.18 -6.34 -11.17
C ASP A 181 12.29 -6.46 -10.13
N LEU A 182 12.05 -7.22 -9.07
CA LEU A 182 13.06 -7.52 -8.06
C LEU A 182 14.24 -8.30 -8.67
N ASP A 183 13.97 -9.34 -9.45
CA ASP A 183 14.97 -10.15 -10.13
C ASP A 183 15.75 -9.34 -11.17
N TYR A 184 15.09 -8.39 -11.85
CA TYR A 184 15.74 -7.47 -12.78
C TYR A 184 16.70 -6.53 -12.04
N MET A 185 16.26 -5.93 -10.93
CA MET A 185 17.14 -5.12 -10.10
C MET A 185 18.34 -5.93 -9.60
N MET A 186 18.11 -7.15 -9.12
CA MET A 186 19.19 -8.03 -8.71
C MET A 186 20.15 -8.30 -9.86
N ARG A 187 19.69 -8.76 -11.03
CA ARG A 187 20.58 -9.00 -12.19
C ARG A 187 21.36 -7.76 -12.64
N LYS A 188 20.74 -6.58 -12.59
CA LYS A 188 21.37 -5.32 -12.97
C LYS A 188 22.54 -4.94 -12.05
N TYR A 189 22.42 -5.21 -10.74
CA TYR A 189 23.43 -4.86 -9.75
C TYR A 189 24.27 -6.06 -9.26
N TYR A 190 23.89 -7.28 -9.66
CA TYR A 190 24.50 -8.59 -9.39
C TYR A 190 24.59 -9.40 -10.72
N PRO A 191 25.40 -8.96 -11.70
CA PRO A 191 25.50 -9.65 -12.99
C PRO A 191 26.28 -10.97 -12.92
N ASN A 192 27.00 -11.23 -11.83
CA ASN A 192 27.86 -12.39 -11.67
C ASN A 192 27.48 -13.16 -10.39
N ASP A 193 26.61 -14.16 -10.56
CA ASP A 193 26.61 -15.43 -9.83
C ASP A 193 26.51 -16.55 -10.88
#